data_AF-A0A7Y9NR89-F1
#
_entry.id   AF-A0A7Y9NR89-F1
#
_cell.length_a   1.000
_cell.length_b   1.000
_cell.length_c   1.000
_cell.angle_alpha   90.00
_cell.angle_beta   90.00
_cell.angle_gamma   90.00
#
_symmetry.space_group_name_H-M   'P 1'
#
loop_
_entity.id
_entity.type
_entity.pdbx_description
1 polymer ?
#
loop_
_entity_poly.entity_id
_entity_poly.type
_entity_poly.pdbx_seq_one_letter_code
_entity_poly.pdbx_strand_id
1 'polypeptide(L)'
;MRLPTMPKAWAISLALGIAITCPAQKLDNNSAWQMANTALVDHLKGLDPNILQKYFIQLPSADLDAAWDDPIAGPWSLLEIADSLADWSPVWLGNTGTRFSDAYGDFVTSILLTPRTDVKPADLKRAENAWKSSADAANAENLNWERKWKQSGIKSGQKKQDWWRDNAAPHTKPLIEAKNTAFTNYFNLLDPQAATSGKQIAKYINFTEIPFTVPDGSTTENHYPYYASNKALKDVAAAGEAQFLAKKLTKWEFNSSTSYRHDETESWGANGSYGGFIKLVQLGGSGNRHTLDTNGTSVTLSYGFYKLGIIPITPGDWYTGLLLKKFKDGPFKPNSPVSAQTLWGPNGTLRLRASAVVVAYKPQISAYLSRADYSLVEQTYHEGGSVSIGPWSFGGSHDRHFETETSNKEEGRFSVESVNPNPQVVAILFEKLNPPQ
;
A
#
# COMPACT_ATOMS: atom_id res chain seq x y z
N MET A 1 44.65 17.05 44.25
CA MET A 1 44.27 17.50 42.89
C MET A 1 43.78 16.30 42.09
N ARG A 2 42.46 16.16 41.97
CA ARG A 2 41.78 15.22 41.06
C ARG A 2 40.71 16.03 40.35
N LEU A 3 40.77 16.09 39.03
CA LEU A 3 39.78 16.77 38.19
C LEU A 3 38.48 15.93 38.13
N PRO A 4 37.30 16.56 38.07
CA PRO A 4 36.03 15.86 37.90
C PRO A 4 35.80 15.50 36.43
N THR A 5 35.32 14.28 36.20
CA THR A 5 34.84 13.79 34.90
C THR A 5 33.48 14.41 34.57
N MET A 6 33.39 15.10 33.43
CA MET A 6 32.13 15.59 32.84
C MET A 6 31.34 14.48 32.13
N PRO A 7 30.00 14.57 32.06
CA PRO A 7 29.14 13.59 31.39
C PRO A 7 29.08 13.78 29.87
N LYS A 8 28.83 12.66 29.16
CA LYS A 8 28.72 12.51 27.71
C LYS A 8 27.71 13.48 27.09
N ALA A 9 28.19 14.28 26.14
CA ALA A 9 27.38 15.12 25.26
C ALA A 9 26.56 14.26 24.29
N TRP A 10 25.29 14.63 24.11
CA TRP A 10 24.42 14.15 23.05
C TRP A 10 24.89 14.73 21.70
N ALA A 11 25.29 13.86 20.78
CA ALA A 11 25.57 14.26 19.41
C ALA A 11 24.25 14.37 18.64
N ILE A 12 23.85 15.60 18.31
CA ILE A 12 22.81 15.88 17.31
C ILE A 12 23.48 15.77 15.94
N SER A 13 23.21 14.69 15.21
CA SER A 13 23.56 14.60 13.79
C SER A 13 22.60 15.48 12.99
N LEU A 14 23.04 16.68 12.62
CA LEU A 14 22.44 17.44 11.53
C LEU A 14 22.83 16.77 10.21
N ALA A 15 21.93 15.94 9.67
CA ALA A 15 22.01 15.54 8.27
C ALA A 15 21.49 16.71 7.41
N LEU A 16 22.39 17.51 6.84
CA LEU A 16 22.05 18.38 5.72
C LEU A 16 21.76 17.49 4.50
N GLY A 17 20.49 17.16 4.28
CA GLY A 17 20.03 16.57 3.04
C GLY A 17 20.04 17.63 1.94
N ILE A 18 21.03 17.58 1.05
CA ILE A 18 20.96 18.28 -0.24
C ILE A 18 19.90 17.55 -1.05
N ALA A 19 18.71 18.15 -1.18
CA ALA A 19 17.68 17.66 -2.09
C ALA A 19 18.18 17.86 -3.53
N ILE A 20 18.69 16.79 -4.14
CA ILE A 20 18.93 16.74 -5.58
C ILE A 20 17.55 16.68 -6.22
N THR A 21 17.04 17.82 -6.66
CA THR A 21 15.89 17.88 -7.55
C THR A 21 16.34 17.41 -8.93
N CYS A 22 16.16 16.12 -9.22
CA CYS A 22 16.19 15.66 -10.62
C CYS A 22 15.07 16.38 -11.38
N PRO A 23 15.33 16.93 -12.58
CA PRO A 23 14.26 17.44 -13.41
C PRO A 23 13.30 16.30 -13.73
N ALA A 24 12.00 16.58 -13.62
CA ALA A 24 10.92 15.65 -13.92
C ALA A 24 11.20 14.94 -15.25
N GLN A 25 11.40 13.62 -15.22
CA GLN A 25 11.58 12.84 -16.43
C GLN A 25 10.23 12.84 -17.15
N LYS A 26 10.16 13.52 -18.30
CA LYS A 26 8.95 13.55 -19.12
C LYS A 26 8.54 12.10 -19.39
N LEU A 27 7.37 11.70 -18.89
CA LEU A 27 6.81 10.38 -19.15
C LEU A 27 6.80 10.18 -20.66
N ASP A 28 7.42 9.09 -21.12
CA ASP A 28 7.25 8.67 -22.50
C ASP A 28 5.83 8.12 -22.59
N ASN A 29 4.92 8.94 -23.13
CA ASN A 29 3.50 8.60 -23.32
C ASN A 29 3.29 7.33 -24.18
N ASN A 30 4.37 6.73 -24.70
CA ASN A 30 4.37 5.48 -25.44
C ASN A 30 4.83 4.25 -24.63
N SER A 31 5.09 4.38 -23.32
CA SER A 31 5.47 3.19 -22.54
C SER A 31 4.30 2.21 -22.45
N ALA A 32 4.56 0.91 -22.65
CA ALA A 32 3.50 -0.11 -22.61
C ALA A 32 2.75 -0.19 -21.27
N TRP A 33 3.38 0.22 -20.17
CA TRP A 33 2.71 0.42 -18.88
C TRP A 33 1.58 1.46 -18.95
N GLN A 34 1.81 2.60 -19.61
CA GLN A 34 0.82 3.65 -19.78
C GLN A 34 -0.29 3.23 -20.74
N MET A 35 0.04 2.47 -21.79
CA MET A 35 -0.98 1.91 -22.70
C MET A 35 -1.90 0.94 -21.96
N ALA A 36 -1.33 0.01 -21.18
CA ALA A 36 -2.10 -0.93 -20.36
C ALA A 36 -2.95 -0.22 -19.30
N ASN A 37 -2.39 0.79 -18.64
CA ASN A 37 -3.11 1.59 -17.66
C ASN A 37 -4.29 2.34 -18.31
N THR A 38 -4.07 2.97 -19.47
CA THR A 38 -5.11 3.69 -20.23
C THR A 38 -6.24 2.74 -20.65
N ALA A 39 -5.91 1.58 -21.22
CA ALA A 39 -6.90 0.59 -21.61
C ALA A 39 -7.76 0.10 -20.43
N LEU A 40 -7.11 -0.16 -19.29
CA LEU A 40 -7.81 -0.53 -18.06
C LEU A 40 -8.70 0.61 -17.54
N VAL A 41 -8.19 1.83 -17.50
CA VAL A 41 -8.94 3.03 -17.09
C VAL A 41 -10.19 3.21 -17.95
N ASP A 42 -10.07 3.09 -19.27
CA ASP A 42 -11.21 3.26 -20.17
C ASP A 42 -12.27 2.17 -19.99
N HIS A 43 -11.84 0.93 -19.74
CA HIS A 43 -12.77 -0.12 -19.35
C HIS A 43 -13.47 0.20 -18.02
N LEU A 44 -12.72 0.66 -17.02
CA LEU A 44 -13.27 1.01 -15.72
C LEU A 44 -14.22 2.22 -15.78
N LYS A 45 -14.00 3.19 -16.68
CA LYS A 45 -14.96 4.28 -16.96
C LYS A 45 -16.28 3.76 -17.50
N GLY A 46 -16.25 2.68 -18.28
CA GLY A 46 -17.46 1.99 -18.73
C GLY A 46 -18.31 1.44 -17.57
N LEU A 47 -17.67 1.16 -16.42
CA LEU A 47 -18.35 0.71 -15.19
C LEU A 47 -18.73 1.87 -14.26
N ASP A 48 -17.85 2.86 -14.10
CA ASP A 48 -18.10 4.11 -13.37
C ASP A 48 -17.49 5.29 -14.13
N PRO A 49 -18.29 6.11 -14.84
CA PRO A 49 -17.80 7.26 -15.59
C PRO A 49 -17.01 8.28 -14.75
N ASN A 50 -17.20 8.28 -13.42
CA ASN A 50 -16.54 9.21 -12.50
C ASN A 50 -15.32 8.59 -11.81
N ILE A 51 -14.86 7.40 -12.21
CA ILE A 51 -13.79 6.68 -11.48
C ILE A 51 -12.51 7.51 -11.35
N LEU A 52 -12.14 8.27 -12.38
CA LEU A 52 -10.94 9.13 -12.37
C LEU A 52 -11.07 10.41 -11.55
N GLN A 53 -12.30 10.87 -11.31
CA GLN A 53 -12.53 11.98 -10.38
C GLN A 53 -12.23 11.54 -8.94
N LYS A 54 -12.44 10.25 -8.65
CA LYS A 54 -12.30 9.67 -7.31
C LYS A 54 -10.90 9.10 -7.05
N TYR A 55 -10.29 8.49 -8.06
CA TYR A 55 -9.11 7.64 -7.87
C TYR A 55 -7.97 7.95 -8.85
N PHE A 56 -6.75 7.71 -8.38
CA PHE A 56 -5.62 7.35 -9.21
C PHE A 56 -5.60 5.83 -9.39
N ILE A 57 -5.33 5.35 -10.60
CA ILE A 57 -5.34 3.92 -10.92
C ILE A 57 -3.91 3.50 -11.22
N GLN A 58 -3.39 2.52 -10.48
CA GLN A 58 -2.05 2.00 -10.66
C GLN A 58 -2.07 0.52 -10.99
N LEU A 59 -1.25 0.10 -11.95
CA LEU A 59 -1.02 -1.32 -12.23
C LEU A 59 0.02 -1.85 -11.24
N PRO A 60 -0.15 -3.03 -10.63
CA PRO A 60 0.91 -3.58 -9.80
C PRO A 60 2.16 -3.85 -10.64
N SER A 61 3.34 -3.77 -10.02
CA SER A 61 4.62 -4.08 -10.69
C SER A 61 4.99 -5.57 -10.67
N ALA A 62 4.22 -6.38 -9.95
CA ALA A 62 4.42 -7.79 -9.74
C ALA A 62 3.06 -8.50 -9.68
N ASP A 63 3.09 -9.82 -9.83
CA ASP A 63 1.94 -10.68 -9.59
C ASP A 63 1.44 -10.55 -8.16
N LEU A 64 0.16 -10.25 -8.02
CA LEU A 64 -0.51 -10.11 -6.74
C LEU A 64 -1.79 -10.93 -6.75
N ASP A 65 -1.85 -11.92 -5.88
CA ASP A 65 -3.08 -12.69 -5.67
C ASP A 65 -3.99 -11.98 -4.69
N ALA A 66 -5.28 -11.92 -5.01
CA ALA A 66 -6.31 -11.47 -4.07
C ALA A 66 -6.66 -12.61 -3.11
N ALA A 67 -5.73 -12.96 -2.23
CA ALA A 67 -5.83 -14.10 -1.32
C ALA A 67 -6.19 -13.68 0.12
N TRP A 68 -6.82 -12.51 0.33
CA TRP A 68 -7.09 -12.00 1.68
C TRP A 68 -8.18 -12.75 2.45
N ASP A 69 -8.83 -13.74 1.82
CA ASP A 69 -9.68 -14.71 2.51
C ASP A 69 -8.92 -15.94 3.04
N ASP A 70 -7.63 -16.08 2.72
CA ASP A 70 -6.74 -17.05 3.35
C ASP A 70 -6.53 -16.68 4.84
N PRO A 71 -6.77 -17.60 5.79
CA PRO A 71 -6.71 -17.28 7.21
C PRO A 71 -5.29 -17.06 7.75
N ILE A 72 -4.25 -17.46 7.01
CA ILE A 72 -2.84 -17.40 7.41
C ILE A 72 -2.15 -16.21 6.73
N ALA A 73 -2.08 -16.23 5.40
CA ALA A 73 -1.34 -15.24 4.61
C ALA A 73 -2.21 -14.08 4.14
N GLY A 74 -3.54 -14.26 4.13
CA GLY A 74 -4.47 -13.30 3.54
C GLY A 74 -4.46 -11.91 4.19
N PRO A 75 -4.45 -11.79 5.54
CA PRO A 75 -4.35 -10.49 6.18
C PRO A 75 -3.06 -9.74 5.81
N TRP A 76 -1.95 -10.46 5.61
CA TRP A 76 -0.68 -9.86 5.21
C TRP A 76 -0.69 -9.35 3.77
N SER A 77 -1.20 -10.13 2.82
CA SER A 77 -1.28 -9.70 1.41
C SER A 77 -2.16 -8.46 1.21
N LEU A 78 -3.27 -8.37 1.96
CA LEU A 78 -4.08 -7.15 1.98
C LEU A 78 -3.30 -5.96 2.56
N LEU A 79 -2.61 -6.18 3.68
CA LEU A 79 -1.87 -5.15 4.38
C LEU A 79 -0.74 -4.55 3.52
N GLU A 80 0.01 -5.37 2.78
CA GLU A 80 1.08 -4.90 1.89
C GLU A 80 0.56 -3.91 0.84
N ILE A 81 -0.64 -4.15 0.32
CA ILE A 81 -1.29 -3.24 -0.63
C ILE A 81 -1.86 -2.03 0.12
N ALA A 82 -2.64 -2.30 1.16
CA ALA A 82 -3.49 -1.32 1.82
C ALA A 82 -2.71 -0.26 2.61
N ASP A 83 -1.61 -0.67 3.25
CA ASP A 83 -0.77 0.21 4.05
C ASP A 83 0.42 0.78 3.27
N SER A 84 0.56 0.45 1.98
CA SER A 84 1.60 1.08 1.15
C SER A 84 1.31 2.56 0.91
N LEU A 85 2.32 3.41 1.11
CA LEU A 85 2.26 4.82 0.68
C LEU A 85 2.75 4.91 -0.77
N ALA A 86 1.83 4.82 -1.72
CA ALA A 86 2.16 4.74 -3.14
C ALA A 86 2.70 6.06 -3.71
N ASP A 87 3.63 5.92 -4.65
CA ASP A 87 4.16 7.02 -5.45
C ASP A 87 3.13 7.51 -6.46
N TRP A 88 3.28 8.72 -6.99
CA TRP A 88 2.44 9.25 -8.06
C TRP A 88 2.87 8.69 -9.42
N SER A 89 2.66 7.40 -9.65
CA SER A 89 3.10 6.65 -10.83
C SER A 89 1.93 5.83 -11.42
N PRO A 90 1.93 5.52 -12.74
CA PRO A 90 0.96 4.58 -13.32
C PRO A 90 1.16 3.14 -12.85
N VAL A 91 2.29 2.86 -12.20
CA VAL A 91 2.67 1.56 -11.65
C VAL A 91 2.80 1.66 -10.13
N TRP A 92 2.16 0.74 -9.43
CA TRP A 92 2.32 0.52 -8.00
C TRP A 92 3.54 -0.36 -7.76
N LEU A 93 4.47 0.11 -6.96
CA LEU A 93 5.62 -0.64 -6.51
C LEU A 93 5.33 -1.19 -5.11
N GLY A 94 5.40 -2.51 -4.98
CA GLY A 94 5.31 -3.14 -3.67
C GLY A 94 6.51 -2.76 -2.79
N ASN A 95 6.29 -2.71 -1.47
CA ASN A 95 7.34 -2.55 -0.46
C ASN A 95 8.25 -1.31 -0.67
N THR A 96 7.66 -0.11 -0.76
CA THR A 96 8.42 1.15 -0.87
C THR A 96 9.20 1.51 0.41
N GLY A 97 9.13 0.69 1.45
CA GLY A 97 9.66 1.00 2.79
C GLY A 97 8.91 2.12 3.51
N THR A 98 7.82 2.65 2.93
CA THR A 98 6.99 3.72 3.51
C THR A 98 5.55 3.25 3.68
N ARG A 99 4.99 3.46 4.87
CA ARG A 99 3.63 3.05 5.22
C ARG A 99 2.70 4.25 5.30
N PHE A 100 1.47 4.08 4.84
CA PHE A 100 0.43 5.09 4.94
C PHE A 100 0.06 5.36 6.41
N SER A 101 0.00 4.31 7.23
CA SER A 101 -0.22 4.43 8.68
C SER A 101 0.81 5.32 9.37
N ASP A 102 2.10 5.11 9.10
CA ASP A 102 3.20 5.94 9.63
C ASP A 102 3.05 7.41 9.21
N ALA A 103 2.82 7.65 7.91
CA ALA A 103 2.63 9.00 7.38
C ALA A 103 1.38 9.70 7.94
N TYR A 104 0.30 8.94 8.15
CA TYR A 104 -0.90 9.44 8.82
C TYR A 104 -0.62 9.74 10.30
N GLY A 105 0.22 8.95 10.97
CA GLY A 105 0.69 9.22 12.31
C GLY A 105 1.51 10.49 12.42
N ASP A 106 2.43 10.72 11.50
CA ASP A 106 3.19 11.97 11.42
C ASP A 106 2.24 13.16 11.25
N PHE A 107 1.24 13.06 10.36
CA PHE A 107 0.21 14.09 10.21
C PHE A 107 -0.57 14.33 11.50
N VAL A 108 -1.16 13.28 12.08
CA VAL A 108 -2.00 13.36 13.29
C VAL A 108 -1.24 13.95 14.48
N THR A 109 0.01 13.54 14.67
CA THR A 109 0.86 14.02 15.77
C THR A 109 1.41 15.43 15.52
N SER A 110 1.42 15.90 14.27
CA SER A 110 1.83 17.25 13.89
C SER A 110 0.74 18.30 14.03
N ILE A 111 -0.53 17.93 14.18
CA ILE A 111 -1.64 18.88 14.35
C ILE A 111 -1.43 19.74 15.60
N LEU A 112 -1.52 21.06 15.44
CA LEU A 112 -1.53 22.00 16.56
C LEU A 112 -2.97 22.25 17.01
N LEU A 113 -3.28 21.84 18.24
CA LEU A 113 -4.58 22.10 18.83
C LEU A 113 -4.55 23.39 19.64
N THR A 114 -5.57 24.23 19.43
CA THR A 114 -5.67 25.52 20.10
C THR A 114 -6.33 25.37 21.48
N PRO A 115 -5.71 25.88 22.55
CA PRO A 115 -6.30 25.88 23.89
C PRO A 115 -7.55 26.76 23.94
N ARG A 116 -8.46 26.52 24.91
CA ARG A 116 -9.53 27.50 25.18
C ARG A 116 -8.93 28.82 25.66
N THR A 117 -9.58 29.93 25.32
CA THR A 117 -9.09 31.29 25.65
C THR A 117 -9.03 31.55 27.17
N ASP A 118 -9.82 30.82 27.97
CA ASP A 118 -9.85 30.89 29.43
C ASP A 118 -8.78 30.02 30.13
N VAL A 119 -8.07 29.17 29.38
CA VAL A 119 -7.09 28.24 29.96
C VAL A 119 -5.71 28.89 30.06
N LYS A 120 -5.13 28.88 31.26
CA LYS A 120 -3.77 29.35 31.49
C LYS A 120 -2.76 28.40 30.85
N PRO A 121 -1.69 28.89 30.18
CA PRO A 121 -0.67 28.04 29.57
C PRO A 121 -0.02 27.03 30.53
N ALA A 122 0.12 27.38 31.81
CA ALA A 122 0.67 26.50 32.84
C ALA A 122 -0.25 25.28 33.14
N ASP A 123 -1.58 25.48 33.13
CA ASP A 123 -2.54 24.42 33.39
C ASP A 123 -2.58 23.42 32.22
N LEU A 124 -2.55 23.95 30.99
CA LEU A 124 -2.44 23.14 29.77
C LEU A 124 -1.17 22.29 29.79
N LYS A 125 -0.01 22.91 30.04
CA LYS A 125 1.28 22.21 30.07
C LYS A 125 1.33 21.14 31.17
N ARG A 126 0.73 21.42 32.34
CA ARG A 126 0.60 20.43 33.41
C ARG A 126 -0.26 19.24 32.99
N ALA A 127 -1.40 19.48 32.36
CA ALA A 127 -2.28 18.41 31.88
C ALA A 127 -1.63 17.59 30.75
N GLU A 128 -0.91 18.25 29.83
CA GLU A 128 -0.13 17.60 28.77
C GLU A 128 0.95 16.69 29.35
N ASN A 129 1.73 17.19 30.32
CA ASN A 129 2.77 16.41 30.99
C ASN A 129 2.19 15.21 31.75
N ALA A 130 1.05 15.39 32.44
CA ALA A 130 0.35 14.32 33.13
C ALA A 130 -0.12 13.24 32.16
N TRP A 131 -0.64 13.63 30.99
CA TRP A 131 -1.03 12.69 29.94
C TRP A 131 0.18 11.92 29.39
N LYS A 132 1.25 12.62 28.99
CA LYS A 132 2.49 11.99 28.48
C LYS A 132 3.08 10.99 29.47
N SER A 133 3.28 11.42 30.72
CA SER A 133 3.82 10.56 31.77
C SER A 133 2.94 9.33 32.02
N SER A 134 1.61 9.47 31.98
CA SER A 134 0.69 8.33 32.15
C SER A 134 0.71 7.40 30.94
N ALA A 135 0.90 7.93 29.73
CA ALA A 135 1.07 7.14 28.52
C ALA A 135 2.38 6.34 28.54
N ASP A 136 3.49 6.98 28.92
CA ASP A 136 4.80 6.34 29.07
C ASP A 136 4.75 5.20 30.09
N ALA A 137 4.09 5.43 31.24
CA ALA A 137 3.92 4.41 32.28
C ALA A 137 3.11 3.21 31.77
N ALA A 138 1.98 3.45 31.09
CA ALA A 138 1.16 2.39 30.51
C ALA A 138 1.93 1.58 29.45
N ASN A 139 2.67 2.26 28.57
CA ASN A 139 3.46 1.62 27.52
C ASN A 139 4.62 0.80 28.10
N ALA A 140 5.35 1.34 29.07
CA ALA A 140 6.45 0.65 29.74
C ALA A 140 5.97 -0.63 30.44
N GLU A 141 4.82 -0.58 31.12
CA GLU A 141 4.25 -1.76 31.78
C GLU A 141 3.73 -2.78 30.76
N ASN A 142 3.12 -2.33 29.66
CA ASN A 142 2.70 -3.21 28.56
C ASN A 142 3.89 -3.99 27.97
N LEU A 143 5.01 -3.29 27.70
CA LEU A 143 6.26 -3.90 27.22
C LEU A 143 6.89 -4.83 28.26
N ASN A 144 6.79 -4.50 29.55
CA ASN A 144 7.23 -5.36 30.64
C ASN A 144 6.48 -6.70 30.64
N TRP A 145 5.15 -6.66 30.50
CA TRP A 145 4.32 -7.87 30.43
C TRP A 145 4.52 -8.67 29.15
N GLU A 146 4.76 -8.01 28.02
CA GLU A 146 5.12 -8.70 26.77
C GLU A 146 6.44 -9.48 26.91
N ARG A 147 7.43 -8.91 27.62
CA ARG A 147 8.68 -9.62 27.95
C ARG A 147 8.43 -10.79 28.91
N LYS A 148 7.62 -10.61 29.95
CA LYS A 148 7.25 -11.68 30.90
C LYS A 148 6.54 -12.83 30.20
N TRP A 149 5.63 -12.54 29.26
CA TRP A 149 4.97 -13.54 28.42
C TRP A 149 5.99 -14.38 27.62
N LYS A 150 6.96 -13.72 26.98
CA LYS A 150 8.03 -14.41 26.25
C LYS A 150 8.92 -15.27 27.17
N GLN A 151 9.06 -14.90 28.44
CA GLN A 151 9.87 -15.60 29.44
C GLN A 151 9.13 -16.70 30.21
N SER A 152 7.79 -16.73 30.19
CA SER A 152 7.01 -17.61 31.08
C SER A 152 7.04 -19.09 30.72
N GLY A 153 7.77 -19.49 29.66
CA GLY A 153 7.89 -20.89 29.25
C GLY A 153 6.53 -21.52 28.94
N ILE A 154 5.83 -20.95 27.95
CA ILE A 154 4.42 -21.24 27.60
C ILE A 154 4.15 -22.75 27.68
N LYS A 155 3.22 -23.13 28.58
CA LYS A 155 2.70 -24.49 28.62
C LYS A 155 1.91 -24.76 27.34
N SER A 156 2.15 -25.92 26.71
CA SER A 156 1.39 -26.38 25.54
C SER A 156 -0.11 -26.12 25.72
N GLY A 157 -0.72 -25.38 24.79
CA GLY A 157 -2.16 -25.09 24.76
C GLY A 157 -2.62 -23.78 25.43
N GLN A 158 -1.78 -23.04 26.16
CA GLN A 158 -2.19 -21.77 26.75
C GLN A 158 -2.23 -20.65 25.70
N LYS A 159 -3.39 -20.01 25.51
CA LYS A 159 -3.54 -18.85 24.62
C LYS A 159 -2.95 -17.60 25.27
N LYS A 160 -2.23 -16.79 24.49
CA LYS A 160 -1.68 -15.49 24.93
C LYS A 160 -2.73 -14.60 25.59
N GLN A 161 -3.93 -14.55 25.02
CA GLN A 161 -5.05 -13.74 25.52
C GLN A 161 -5.50 -14.16 26.93
N ASP A 162 -5.59 -15.46 27.20
CA ASP A 162 -5.97 -15.98 28.52
C ASP A 162 -4.88 -15.65 29.54
N TRP A 163 -3.61 -15.86 29.19
CA TRP A 163 -2.50 -15.49 30.06
C TRP A 163 -2.46 -13.99 30.35
N TRP A 164 -2.69 -13.15 29.33
CA TRP A 164 -2.74 -11.70 29.48
C TRP A 164 -3.88 -11.26 30.38
N ARG A 165 -5.08 -11.83 30.21
CA ARG A 165 -6.24 -11.57 31.08
C ARG A 165 -5.92 -11.87 32.54
N ASP A 166 -5.29 -13.01 32.80
CA ASP A 166 -5.11 -13.50 34.16
C ASP A 166 -3.89 -12.90 34.87
N ASN A 167 -2.88 -12.44 34.11
CA ASN A 167 -1.61 -11.94 34.67
C ASN A 167 -1.36 -10.45 34.38
N ALA A 168 -1.44 -10.01 33.13
CA ALA A 168 -1.04 -8.67 32.73
C ALA A 168 -2.15 -7.62 32.91
N ALA A 169 -3.40 -7.99 32.63
CA ALA A 169 -4.54 -7.07 32.65
C ALA A 169 -4.77 -6.39 34.01
N PRO A 170 -4.65 -7.07 35.17
CA PRO A 170 -4.80 -6.42 36.48
C PRO A 170 -3.80 -5.27 36.75
N HIS A 171 -2.63 -5.30 36.11
CA HIS A 171 -1.57 -4.30 36.28
C HIS A 171 -1.62 -3.20 35.21
N THR A 172 -1.91 -3.60 33.96
CA THR A 172 -1.95 -2.67 32.82
C THR A 172 -3.24 -1.86 32.78
N LYS A 173 -4.39 -2.45 33.17
CA LYS A 173 -5.70 -1.78 33.10
C LYS A 173 -5.76 -0.47 33.92
N PRO A 174 -5.32 -0.41 35.19
CA PRO A 174 -5.33 0.85 35.94
C PRO A 174 -4.47 1.95 35.31
N LEU A 175 -3.33 1.59 34.70
CA LEU A 175 -2.45 2.54 33.99
C LEU A 175 -3.11 3.05 32.70
N ILE A 176 -3.82 2.18 31.99
CA ILE A 176 -4.62 2.56 30.81
C ILE A 176 -5.76 3.51 31.22
N GLU A 177 -6.44 3.24 32.33
CA GLU A 177 -7.49 4.12 32.86
C GLU A 177 -6.94 5.48 33.31
N ALA A 178 -5.78 5.51 33.97
CA ALA A 178 -5.07 6.74 34.33
C ALA A 178 -4.65 7.53 33.08
N LYS A 179 -4.09 6.85 32.08
CA LYS A 179 -3.77 7.43 30.76
C LYS A 179 -5.01 8.06 30.12
N ASN A 180 -6.13 7.35 30.06
CA ASN A 180 -7.38 7.82 29.45
C ASN A 180 -7.99 9.00 30.23
N THR A 181 -7.85 9.01 31.55
CA THR A 181 -8.30 10.11 32.42
C THR A 181 -7.45 11.36 32.20
N ALA A 182 -6.11 11.22 32.24
CA ALA A 182 -5.18 12.33 31.98
C ALA A 182 -5.34 12.89 30.57
N PHE A 183 -5.57 12.00 29.60
CA PHE A 183 -5.97 12.33 28.24
C PHE A 183 -7.24 13.21 28.25
N THR A 184 -8.34 12.73 28.82
CA THR A 184 -9.60 13.48 28.86
C THR A 184 -9.44 14.86 29.51
N ASN A 185 -8.68 14.94 30.60
CA ASN A 185 -8.40 16.19 31.29
C ASN A 185 -7.64 17.20 30.42
N TYR A 186 -6.60 16.76 29.70
CA TYR A 186 -5.87 17.63 28.78
C TYR A 186 -6.78 18.14 27.65
N PHE A 187 -7.60 17.26 27.05
CA PHE A 187 -8.46 17.64 25.93
C PHE A 187 -9.64 18.54 26.33
N ASN A 188 -10.11 18.49 27.58
CA ASN A 188 -11.10 19.43 28.10
C ASN A 188 -10.56 20.88 28.25
N LEU A 189 -9.24 21.06 28.17
CA LEU A 189 -8.59 22.37 28.18
C LEU A 189 -8.41 22.96 26.77
N LEU A 190 -8.77 22.22 25.72
CA LEU A 190 -8.73 22.67 24.33
C LEU A 190 -10.08 23.22 23.89
N ASP A 191 -10.08 24.09 22.87
CA ASP A 191 -11.32 24.57 22.23
C ASP A 191 -12.29 23.41 21.96
N PRO A 192 -13.62 23.52 22.16
CA PRO A 192 -14.54 22.40 21.95
C PRO A 192 -14.45 21.75 20.56
N GLN A 193 -14.16 22.54 19.52
CA GLN A 193 -13.89 22.01 18.18
C GLN A 193 -12.55 21.25 18.15
N ALA A 194 -11.55 21.73 18.87
CA ALA A 194 -10.28 21.03 19.07
C ALA A 194 -10.43 19.79 19.98
N ALA A 195 -11.38 19.75 20.91
CA ALA A 195 -11.65 18.59 21.76
C ALA A 195 -12.21 17.41 20.94
N THR A 196 -13.10 17.68 19.98
CA THR A 196 -13.60 16.63 19.06
C THR A 196 -12.48 16.07 18.19
N SER A 197 -11.67 16.94 17.57
CA SER A 197 -10.47 16.54 16.82
C SER A 197 -9.48 15.80 17.70
N GLY A 198 -9.35 16.25 18.94
CA GLY A 198 -8.50 15.69 19.93
C GLY A 198 -8.85 14.26 20.33
N LYS A 199 -10.13 13.96 20.49
CA LYS A 199 -10.62 12.58 20.68
C LYS A 199 -10.25 11.67 19.51
N GLN A 200 -10.27 12.17 18.28
CA GLN A 200 -9.84 11.40 17.10
C GLN A 200 -8.32 11.20 17.08
N ILE A 201 -7.54 12.23 17.41
CA ILE A 201 -6.09 12.13 17.58
C ILE A 201 -5.75 11.10 18.68
N ALA A 202 -6.49 11.10 19.79
CA ALA A 202 -6.43 10.07 20.83
C ALA A 202 -6.61 8.67 20.29
N LYS A 203 -7.66 8.53 19.48
CA LYS A 203 -8.12 7.24 18.99
C LYS A 203 -7.00 6.62 18.18
N TYR A 204 -6.34 7.41 17.32
CA TYR A 204 -5.15 7.01 16.60
C TYR A 204 -3.98 6.67 17.55
N ILE A 205 -3.55 7.60 18.41
CA ILE A 205 -2.37 7.42 19.29
C ILE A 205 -2.51 6.21 20.22
N ASN A 206 -3.74 5.92 20.67
CA ASN A 206 -4.03 4.81 21.57
C ASN A 206 -4.53 3.56 20.84
N PHE A 207 -4.59 3.57 19.51
CA PHE A 207 -5.03 2.41 18.76
C PHE A 207 -3.99 1.30 18.92
N THR A 208 -4.46 0.09 19.20
CA THR A 208 -3.60 -1.07 19.33
C THR A 208 -3.42 -1.71 17.95
N GLU A 209 -2.21 -1.64 17.43
CA GLU A 209 -1.79 -2.45 16.29
C GLU A 209 -2.01 -3.95 16.58
N ILE A 210 -2.39 -4.71 15.56
CA ILE A 210 -2.62 -6.15 15.69
C ILE A 210 -1.43 -6.92 15.07
N PRO A 211 -1.08 -8.09 15.62
CA PRO A 211 -0.02 -8.90 15.07
C PRO A 211 -0.44 -9.52 13.72
N PHE A 212 0.44 -9.42 12.74
CA PHE A 212 0.38 -10.14 11.47
C PHE A 212 1.62 -11.02 11.34
N THR A 213 1.43 -12.26 10.94
CA THR A 213 2.54 -13.19 10.67
C THR A 213 2.91 -13.07 9.20
N VAL A 214 4.19 -12.85 8.91
CA VAL A 214 4.71 -12.87 7.54
C VAL A 214 4.45 -14.26 6.95
N PRO A 215 4.11 -14.40 5.64
CA PRO A 215 3.72 -15.68 5.06
C PRO A 215 4.75 -16.81 5.24
N ASP A 216 6.04 -16.49 5.37
CA ASP A 216 7.11 -17.46 5.64
C ASP A 216 7.18 -17.94 7.10
N GLY A 217 6.33 -17.39 7.97
CA GLY A 217 6.29 -17.67 9.41
C GLY A 217 7.50 -17.17 10.19
N SER A 218 8.40 -16.41 9.55
CA SER A 218 9.68 -16.00 10.15
C SER A 218 9.51 -14.96 11.25
N THR A 219 8.58 -14.03 11.05
CA THR A 219 8.35 -12.91 11.96
C THR A 219 6.86 -12.61 12.14
N THR A 220 6.55 -12.03 13.29
CA THR A 220 5.27 -11.38 13.55
C THR A 220 5.53 -9.90 13.71
N GLU A 221 4.85 -9.09 12.91
CA GLU A 221 4.90 -7.64 12.97
C GLU A 221 3.56 -7.09 13.43
N ASN A 222 3.57 -6.00 14.19
CA ASN A 222 2.35 -5.32 14.56
C ASN A 222 2.03 -4.25 13.50
N HIS A 223 0.78 -4.21 13.06
CA HIS A 223 0.33 -3.24 12.08
C HIS A 223 -1.10 -2.75 12.37
N TYR A 224 -1.44 -1.61 11.78
CA TYR A 224 -2.80 -1.11 11.78
C TYR A 224 -3.68 -1.95 10.84
N PRO A 225 -4.86 -2.41 11.27
CA PRO A 225 -5.68 -3.29 10.47
C PRO A 225 -6.32 -2.56 9.28
N TYR A 226 -6.46 -3.30 8.19
CA TYR A 226 -7.26 -2.96 7.01
C TYR A 226 -8.23 -4.09 6.72
N TYR A 227 -9.33 -3.77 6.05
CA TYR A 227 -10.40 -4.70 5.75
C TYR A 227 -10.81 -4.62 4.28
N ALA A 228 -11.02 -5.79 3.68
CA ALA A 228 -11.61 -5.98 2.37
C ALA A 228 -12.72 -7.05 2.45
N SER A 229 -13.70 -7.00 1.56
CA SER A 229 -14.85 -7.91 1.64
C SER A 229 -14.53 -9.29 1.06
N ASN A 230 -14.38 -10.30 1.92
CA ASN A 230 -14.23 -11.70 1.51
C ASN A 230 -15.44 -12.19 0.71
N LYS A 231 -16.63 -11.67 1.01
CA LYS A 231 -17.83 -11.98 0.23
C LYS A 231 -17.70 -11.44 -1.19
N ALA A 232 -17.30 -10.18 -1.36
CA ALA A 232 -17.15 -9.59 -2.70
C ALA A 232 -16.08 -10.33 -3.53
N LEU A 233 -14.98 -10.74 -2.91
CA LEU A 233 -13.96 -11.56 -3.54
C LEU A 233 -14.52 -12.90 -4.05
N LYS A 234 -15.27 -13.61 -3.19
CA LYS A 234 -15.91 -14.89 -3.55
C LYS A 234 -16.98 -14.72 -4.62
N ASP A 235 -17.73 -13.63 -4.59
CA ASP A 235 -18.73 -13.32 -5.62
C ASP A 235 -18.06 -13.11 -6.99
N VAL A 236 -16.90 -12.44 -7.04
CA VAL A 236 -16.09 -12.27 -8.25
C VAL A 236 -15.58 -13.61 -8.76
N ALA A 237 -15.01 -14.43 -7.87
CA ALA A 237 -14.49 -15.75 -8.23
C ALA A 237 -15.60 -16.66 -8.78
N ALA A 238 -16.74 -16.74 -8.10
CA ALA A 238 -17.87 -17.56 -8.53
C ALA A 238 -18.47 -17.10 -9.87
N ALA A 239 -18.64 -15.79 -10.07
CA ALA A 239 -19.12 -15.24 -11.33
C ALA A 239 -18.09 -15.44 -12.47
N GLY A 240 -16.80 -15.33 -12.16
CA GLY A 240 -15.70 -15.60 -13.09
C GLY A 240 -15.66 -17.06 -13.51
N GLU A 241 -15.78 -18.00 -12.56
CA GLU A 241 -15.79 -19.42 -12.85
C GLU A 241 -16.98 -19.81 -13.73
N ALA A 242 -18.17 -19.25 -13.47
CA ALA A 242 -19.33 -19.46 -14.35
C ALA A 242 -19.09 -18.96 -15.79
N GLN A 243 -18.38 -17.83 -15.97
CA GLN A 243 -18.01 -17.34 -17.30
C GLN A 243 -16.89 -18.16 -17.94
N PHE A 244 -15.94 -18.66 -17.16
CA PHE A 244 -14.87 -19.57 -17.60
C PHE A 244 -15.45 -20.85 -18.19
N LEU A 245 -16.32 -21.53 -17.44
CA LEU A 245 -17.01 -22.74 -17.89
C LEU A 245 -17.87 -22.48 -19.14
N ALA A 246 -18.46 -21.28 -19.25
CA ALA A 246 -19.21 -20.86 -20.44
C ALA A 246 -18.34 -20.36 -21.60
N LYS A 247 -17.00 -20.33 -21.43
CA LYS A 247 -16.02 -19.79 -22.40
C LYS A 247 -16.31 -18.35 -22.84
N LYS A 248 -16.83 -17.53 -21.92
CA LYS A 248 -17.16 -16.11 -22.16
C LYS A 248 -16.02 -15.21 -21.69
N LEU A 249 -14.95 -15.15 -22.49
CA LEU A 249 -13.83 -14.25 -22.22
C LEU A 249 -14.19 -12.82 -22.62
N THR A 250 -14.03 -11.87 -21.71
CA THR A 250 -14.01 -10.44 -22.06
C THR A 250 -12.58 -10.07 -22.41
N LYS A 251 -12.34 -9.52 -23.61
CA LYS A 251 -11.01 -9.14 -24.09
C LYS A 251 -11.03 -7.70 -24.58
N TRP A 252 -9.95 -6.98 -24.32
CA TRP A 252 -9.64 -5.72 -25.02
C TRP A 252 -8.20 -5.73 -25.51
N GLU A 253 -7.97 -5.03 -26.62
CA GLU A 253 -6.66 -4.91 -27.26
C GLU A 253 -6.22 -3.46 -27.24
N PHE A 254 -4.92 -3.23 -27.11
CA PHE A 254 -4.33 -1.91 -27.05
C PHE A 254 -2.93 -1.92 -27.65
N ASN A 255 -2.59 -0.83 -28.34
CA ASN A 255 -1.28 -0.58 -28.91
C ASN A 255 -0.99 0.94 -28.89
N SER A 256 0.20 1.33 -29.36
CA SER A 256 0.64 2.74 -29.30
C SER A 256 -0.20 3.69 -30.16
N SER A 257 -0.94 3.17 -31.15
CA SER A 257 -1.84 3.97 -31.97
C SER A 257 -3.23 4.20 -31.35
N THR A 258 -3.70 3.28 -30.49
CA THR A 258 -5.04 3.34 -29.88
C THR A 258 -5.03 3.97 -28.49
N SER A 259 -3.87 4.04 -27.82
CA SER A 259 -3.77 4.39 -26.40
C SER A 259 -3.29 5.82 -26.13
N TYR A 260 -3.46 6.74 -27.08
CA TYR A 260 -3.07 8.14 -26.89
C TYR A 260 -4.02 8.84 -25.91
N ARG A 261 -3.58 9.01 -24.66
CA ARG A 261 -4.29 9.82 -23.65
C ARG A 261 -3.71 11.23 -23.60
N HIS A 262 -4.57 12.24 -23.78
CA HIS A 262 -4.19 13.64 -23.58
C HIS A 262 -4.18 13.91 -22.07
N ASP A 263 -3.01 13.78 -21.44
CA ASP A 263 -2.79 13.88 -19.99
C ASP A 263 -2.83 15.33 -19.47
N GLU A 264 -3.84 16.12 -19.82
CA GLU A 264 -3.98 17.49 -19.28
C GLU A 264 -4.43 17.51 -17.81
N THR A 265 -4.91 16.40 -17.26
CA THR A 265 -5.54 16.34 -15.93
C THR A 265 -4.89 15.39 -14.91
N GLU A 266 -3.89 14.60 -15.31
CA GLU A 266 -3.20 13.64 -14.43
C GLU A 266 -1.68 13.78 -14.60
N SER A 267 -1.10 14.85 -14.04
CA SER A 267 0.36 14.96 -13.93
C SER A 267 0.87 13.95 -12.91
N TRP A 268 1.24 12.75 -13.36
CA TRP A 268 2.00 11.80 -12.57
C TRP A 268 3.32 12.46 -12.11
N GLY A 269 3.73 12.18 -10.87
CA GLY A 269 4.99 12.65 -10.32
C GLY A 269 6.15 11.91 -10.98
N ALA A 270 6.98 12.64 -11.70
CA ALA A 270 7.92 12.12 -12.70
C ALA A 270 9.19 11.39 -12.18
N ASN A 271 9.11 10.59 -11.11
CA ASN A 271 10.29 10.01 -10.45
C ASN A 271 10.23 8.48 -10.24
N GLY A 272 9.85 7.70 -11.26
CA GLY A 272 9.91 6.24 -11.20
C GLY A 272 10.52 5.61 -12.44
N SER A 273 11.66 4.92 -12.30
CA SER A 273 12.20 4.04 -13.34
C SER A 273 11.60 2.65 -13.16
N TYR A 274 10.50 2.36 -13.84
CA TYR A 274 9.95 1.01 -13.91
C TYR A 274 10.65 0.22 -15.02
N GLY A 275 11.07 -1.02 -14.74
CA GLY A 275 11.68 -1.89 -15.75
C GLY A 275 10.75 -2.11 -16.95
N GLY A 276 11.30 -2.46 -18.12
CA GLY A 276 10.49 -2.56 -19.34
C GLY A 276 9.34 -3.55 -19.25
N PHE A 277 8.28 -3.33 -20.04
CA PHE A 277 7.02 -4.04 -19.88
C PHE A 277 7.12 -5.52 -20.23
N ILE A 278 7.90 -5.89 -21.26
CA ILE A 278 8.20 -7.30 -21.55
C ILE A 278 9.64 -7.60 -21.15
N LYS A 279 9.83 -8.52 -20.20
CA LYS A 279 11.14 -8.92 -19.66
C LYS A 279 11.36 -10.40 -19.90
N LEU A 280 12.58 -10.75 -20.23
CA LEU A 280 13.04 -12.12 -20.45
C LEU A 280 14.23 -12.36 -19.53
N VAL A 281 14.19 -13.42 -18.73
CA VAL A 281 15.26 -13.79 -17.82
C VAL A 281 15.63 -15.24 -18.09
N GLN A 282 16.82 -15.48 -18.62
CA GLN A 282 17.31 -16.84 -18.89
C GLN A 282 18.01 -17.41 -17.65
N LEU A 283 17.70 -18.66 -17.29
CA LEU A 283 18.35 -19.38 -16.19
C LEU A 283 19.57 -20.17 -16.72
N GLY A 284 20.76 -19.57 -16.66
CA GLY A 284 22.02 -20.27 -16.90
C GLY A 284 23.25 -19.40 -16.60
N GLY A 285 24.17 -19.89 -15.75
CA GLY A 285 25.57 -19.43 -15.52
C GLY A 285 25.84 -17.97 -15.11
N SER A 286 25.25 -17.02 -15.83
CA SER A 286 25.21 -15.58 -15.59
C SER A 286 23.81 -15.09 -16.03
N GLY A 287 22.92 -14.76 -15.09
CA GLY A 287 21.53 -14.40 -15.41
C GLY A 287 21.45 -13.20 -16.35
N ASN A 288 21.27 -13.45 -17.64
CA ASN A 288 21.10 -12.41 -18.64
C ASN A 288 19.63 -11.97 -18.63
N ARG A 289 19.40 -10.69 -18.29
CA ARG A 289 18.09 -10.04 -18.39
C ARG A 289 18.01 -9.31 -19.72
N HIS A 290 17.07 -9.72 -20.57
CA HIS A 290 16.70 -9.02 -21.78
C HIS A 290 15.37 -8.29 -21.56
N THR A 291 15.26 -7.06 -22.07
CA THR A 291 14.03 -6.28 -22.04
C THR A 291 13.69 -5.94 -23.48
N LEU A 292 12.48 -6.28 -23.92
CA LEU A 292 12.05 -5.96 -25.28
C LEU A 292 11.66 -4.50 -25.37
N ASP A 293 11.97 -3.87 -26.50
CA ASP A 293 11.46 -2.55 -26.81
C ASP A 293 9.96 -2.65 -27.09
N THR A 294 9.18 -1.99 -26.25
CA THR A 294 7.71 -1.96 -26.34
C THR A 294 7.19 -0.60 -26.78
N ASN A 295 8.09 0.33 -27.11
CA ASN A 295 7.74 1.68 -27.55
C ASN A 295 7.48 1.75 -29.07
N GLY A 296 7.82 0.70 -29.83
CA GLY A 296 7.52 0.59 -31.25
C GLY A 296 6.05 0.29 -31.56
N THR A 297 5.57 0.72 -32.74
CA THR A 297 4.19 0.45 -33.23
C THR A 297 3.90 -1.02 -33.55
N SER A 298 4.91 -1.89 -33.45
CA SER A 298 4.82 -3.31 -33.79
C SER A 298 4.32 -4.20 -32.64
N VAL A 299 4.11 -3.65 -31.43
CA VAL A 299 3.59 -4.42 -30.30
C VAL A 299 2.12 -4.09 -30.08
N THR A 300 1.27 -5.10 -30.24
CA THR A 300 -0.12 -5.04 -29.77
C THR A 300 -0.24 -5.92 -28.54
N LEU A 301 -0.85 -5.40 -27.49
CA LEU A 301 -1.11 -6.11 -26.26
C LEU A 301 -2.61 -6.35 -26.14
N SER A 302 -2.98 -7.45 -25.52
CA SER A 302 -4.36 -7.70 -25.18
C SER A 302 -4.49 -8.25 -23.79
N TYR A 303 -5.53 -7.81 -23.11
CA TYR A 303 -5.87 -8.26 -21.78
C TYR A 303 -7.28 -8.85 -21.80
N GLY A 304 -7.42 -10.04 -21.24
CA GLY A 304 -8.66 -10.79 -21.14
C GLY A 304 -8.92 -11.25 -19.72
N PHE A 305 -10.18 -11.48 -19.39
CA PHE A 305 -10.61 -12.01 -18.08
C PHE A 305 -12.04 -12.52 -18.18
N TYR A 306 -12.41 -13.36 -17.23
CA TYR A 306 -13.78 -13.90 -17.13
C TYR A 306 -14.66 -13.13 -16.16
N LYS A 307 -14.07 -12.41 -15.20
CA LYS A 307 -14.81 -11.45 -14.38
C LYS A 307 -13.87 -10.41 -13.82
N LEU A 308 -14.28 -9.14 -13.90
CA LEU A 308 -13.65 -8.04 -13.17
C LEU A 308 -14.51 -7.69 -11.96
N GLY A 309 -13.86 -7.34 -10.86
CA GLY A 309 -14.50 -6.82 -9.67
C GLY A 309 -13.69 -5.70 -9.03
N ILE A 310 -14.38 -4.78 -8.36
CA ILE A 310 -13.76 -3.74 -7.55
C ILE A 310 -14.08 -4.04 -6.10
N ILE A 311 -13.05 -4.20 -5.27
CA ILE A 311 -13.19 -4.57 -3.87
C ILE A 311 -12.66 -3.41 -3.01
N PRO A 312 -13.53 -2.70 -2.28
CA PRO A 312 -13.12 -1.61 -1.40
C PRO A 312 -12.18 -2.08 -0.30
N ILE A 313 -11.18 -1.24 -0.01
CA ILE A 313 -10.26 -1.35 1.11
C ILE A 313 -10.62 -0.28 2.13
N THR A 314 -10.98 -0.73 3.33
CA THR A 314 -11.36 0.14 4.44
C THR A 314 -10.31 0.04 5.54
N PRO A 315 -9.66 1.14 5.93
CA PRO A 315 -8.79 1.13 7.11
C PRO A 315 -9.64 0.92 8.36
N GLY A 316 -9.06 0.31 9.37
CA GLY A 316 -9.71 0.16 10.65
C GLY A 316 -9.94 1.49 11.37
N ASP A 317 -10.42 1.35 12.60
CA ASP A 317 -10.86 2.46 13.44
C ASP A 317 -9.77 3.49 13.78
N TRP A 318 -8.50 3.19 13.49
CA TRP A 318 -7.35 4.08 13.67
C TRP A 318 -7.35 5.28 12.71
N TYR A 319 -7.92 5.13 11.51
CA TYR A 319 -7.94 6.18 10.49
C TYR A 319 -9.24 6.99 10.51
N THR A 320 -9.16 8.29 10.21
CA THR A 320 -10.33 9.09 9.86
C THR A 320 -10.00 10.22 8.87
N GLY A 321 -10.73 10.23 7.75
CA GLY A 321 -10.64 11.34 6.78
C GLY A 321 -11.11 12.70 7.34
N LEU A 322 -11.78 12.73 8.50
CA LEU A 322 -12.22 13.98 9.12
C LEU A 322 -11.06 14.86 9.60
N LEU A 323 -9.98 14.25 10.10
CA LEU A 323 -8.80 15.01 10.51
C LEU A 323 -8.10 15.61 9.30
N LEU A 324 -7.95 14.84 8.22
CA LEU A 324 -7.38 15.33 6.96
C LEU A 324 -8.18 16.51 6.41
N LYS A 325 -9.51 16.36 6.30
CA LYS A 325 -10.38 17.42 5.80
C LYS A 325 -10.28 18.70 6.63
N LYS A 326 -10.17 18.58 7.95
CA LYS A 326 -10.15 19.72 8.87
C LYS A 326 -8.79 20.41 8.94
N PHE A 327 -7.69 19.67 8.90
CA PHE A 327 -6.33 20.19 9.11
C PHE A 327 -5.45 20.11 7.86
N LYS A 328 -6.05 20.02 6.66
CA LYS A 328 -5.31 19.98 5.39
C LYS A 328 -4.36 21.16 5.18
N ASP A 329 -4.69 22.31 5.77
CA ASP A 329 -3.93 23.55 5.70
C ASP A 329 -3.29 23.92 7.06
N GLY A 330 -3.33 23.01 8.04
CA GLY A 330 -2.87 23.22 9.41
C GLY A 330 -3.96 23.78 10.35
N PRO A 331 -3.58 24.41 11.48
CA PRO A 331 -2.20 24.69 11.89
C PRO A 331 -1.45 23.42 12.32
N PHE A 332 -0.14 23.41 12.08
CA PHE A 332 0.78 22.35 12.51
C PHE A 332 1.74 22.88 13.59
N LYS A 333 2.29 21.96 14.39
CA LYS A 333 3.26 22.27 15.45
C LYS A 333 4.55 22.84 14.83
N PRO A 334 5.24 23.77 15.49
CA PRO A 334 6.56 24.21 15.02
C PRO A 334 7.54 23.03 14.93
N ASN A 335 8.33 22.99 13.84
CA ASN A 335 9.31 21.93 13.55
C ASN A 335 8.71 20.51 13.39
N SER A 336 7.41 20.38 13.11
CA SER A 336 6.86 19.07 12.71
C SER A 336 7.40 18.62 11.34
N PRO A 337 7.47 17.30 11.08
CA PRO A 337 7.82 16.78 9.75
C PRO A 337 6.77 17.16 8.69
N VAL A 338 5.56 17.50 9.13
CA VAL A 338 4.44 17.89 8.27
C VAL A 338 4.22 19.40 8.29
N SER A 339 3.97 19.97 7.11
CA SER A 339 3.51 21.34 6.88
C SER A 339 2.47 21.35 5.76
N ALA A 340 1.75 22.45 5.55
CA ALA A 340 0.78 22.54 4.44
C ALA A 340 1.45 22.33 3.07
N GLN A 341 2.71 22.74 2.93
CA GLN A 341 3.51 22.62 1.71
C GLN A 341 4.06 21.21 1.49
N THR A 342 4.29 20.46 2.57
CA THR A 342 4.86 19.11 2.51
C THR A 342 3.83 18.01 2.71
N LEU A 343 2.55 18.33 2.95
CA LEU A 343 1.54 17.32 3.22
C LEU A 343 1.11 16.57 1.95
N TRP A 344 1.02 17.26 0.81
CA TRP A 344 0.34 16.78 -0.39
C TRP A 344 1.27 16.62 -1.59
N GLY A 345 0.76 15.95 -2.63
CA GLY A 345 1.43 15.81 -3.92
C GLY A 345 2.47 14.69 -3.97
N PRO A 346 3.24 14.60 -5.06
CA PRO A 346 4.19 13.50 -5.30
C PRO A 346 5.27 13.33 -4.23
N ASN A 347 5.72 14.44 -3.64
CA ASN A 347 6.75 14.47 -2.60
C ASN A 347 6.17 14.75 -1.20
N GLY A 348 4.85 14.66 -1.06
CA GLY A 348 4.17 14.92 0.20
C GLY A 348 4.32 13.80 1.21
N THR A 349 4.08 14.09 2.49
CA THR A 349 3.96 13.06 3.54
C THR A 349 2.75 12.17 3.28
N LEU A 350 1.60 12.75 2.92
CA LEU A 350 0.37 12.03 2.59
C LEU A 350 0.12 12.08 1.08
N ARG A 351 0.70 11.11 0.38
CA ARG A 351 0.65 10.99 -1.07
C ARG A 351 -0.69 10.39 -1.51
N LEU A 352 -0.75 9.06 -1.49
CA LEU A 352 -1.86 8.27 -2.01
C LEU A 352 -2.21 7.18 -0.99
N ARG A 353 -3.51 6.95 -0.75
CA ARG A 353 -4.00 5.85 0.09
C ARG A 353 -4.75 4.85 -0.76
N ALA A 354 -4.41 3.56 -0.64
CA ALA A 354 -5.16 2.50 -1.27
C ALA A 354 -6.60 2.48 -0.73
N SER A 355 -7.57 2.54 -1.63
CA SER A 355 -9.00 2.67 -1.31
C SER A 355 -9.84 1.53 -1.88
N ALA A 356 -9.36 0.88 -2.92
CA ALA A 356 -9.92 -0.33 -3.49
C ALA A 356 -8.88 -1.05 -4.33
N VAL A 357 -9.14 -2.31 -4.63
CA VAL A 357 -8.39 -3.11 -5.61
C VAL A 357 -9.32 -3.58 -6.71
N VAL A 358 -8.81 -3.58 -7.92
CA VAL A 358 -9.46 -4.19 -9.08
C VAL A 358 -8.90 -5.59 -9.22
N VAL A 359 -9.77 -6.58 -9.18
CA VAL A 359 -9.41 -7.99 -9.29
C VAL A 359 -10.00 -8.60 -10.56
N ALA A 360 -9.26 -9.51 -11.18
CA ALA A 360 -9.69 -10.26 -12.34
C ALA A 360 -9.63 -11.77 -12.07
N TYR A 361 -10.70 -12.48 -12.42
CA TYR A 361 -10.71 -13.94 -12.39
C TYR A 361 -10.07 -14.51 -13.65
N LYS A 362 -9.03 -15.35 -13.45
CA LYS A 362 -8.24 -16.00 -14.52
C LYS A 362 -7.87 -15.02 -15.65
N PRO A 363 -7.09 -13.96 -15.36
CA PRO A 363 -6.69 -13.03 -16.41
C PRO A 363 -5.86 -13.73 -17.48
N GLN A 364 -6.00 -13.26 -18.71
CA GLN A 364 -5.25 -13.68 -19.88
C GLN A 364 -4.51 -12.47 -20.44
N ILE A 365 -3.22 -12.61 -20.70
CA ILE A 365 -2.43 -11.59 -21.39
C ILE A 365 -1.91 -12.17 -22.68
N SER A 366 -2.03 -11.42 -23.77
CA SER A 366 -1.36 -11.74 -25.02
C SER A 366 -0.54 -10.56 -25.52
N ALA A 367 0.60 -10.88 -26.13
CA ALA A 367 1.41 -9.94 -26.89
C ALA A 367 1.53 -10.44 -28.34
N TYR A 368 1.27 -9.55 -29.27
CA TYR A 368 1.57 -9.71 -30.68
C TYR A 368 2.92 -9.04 -30.93
N LEU A 369 3.91 -9.86 -31.32
CA LEU A 369 5.32 -9.51 -31.36
C LEU A 369 5.84 -9.60 -32.79
N SER A 370 6.96 -8.92 -33.06
CA SER A 370 7.71 -9.17 -34.28
C SER A 370 8.19 -10.62 -34.32
N ARG A 371 8.44 -11.19 -35.50
CA ARG A 371 8.91 -12.58 -35.62
C ARG A 371 10.21 -12.84 -34.84
N ALA A 372 11.10 -11.84 -34.80
CA ALA A 372 12.36 -11.90 -34.06
C ALA A 372 12.12 -11.91 -32.55
N ASP A 373 11.31 -10.98 -32.04
CA ASP A 373 10.97 -10.90 -30.62
C ASP A 373 10.20 -12.14 -30.15
N TYR A 374 9.24 -12.60 -30.95
CA TYR A 374 8.49 -13.82 -30.69
C TYR A 374 9.43 -15.03 -30.55
N SER A 375 10.37 -15.19 -31.48
CA SER A 375 11.33 -16.30 -31.42
C SER A 375 12.22 -16.23 -30.17
N LEU A 376 12.58 -15.02 -29.73
CA LEU A 376 13.34 -14.82 -28.50
C LEU A 376 12.52 -15.15 -27.24
N VAL A 377 11.23 -14.79 -27.21
CA VAL A 377 10.29 -15.13 -26.13
C VAL A 377 10.07 -16.64 -26.06
N GLU A 378 9.74 -17.26 -27.20
CA GLU A 378 9.53 -18.71 -27.36
C GLU A 378 10.78 -19.49 -26.91
N GLN A 379 11.96 -19.08 -27.37
CA GLN A 379 13.22 -19.68 -26.96
C GLN A 379 13.45 -19.55 -25.45
N THR A 380 13.32 -18.34 -24.90
CA THR A 380 13.55 -18.10 -23.45
C THR A 380 12.62 -18.95 -22.61
N TYR A 381 11.34 -19.03 -22.97
CA TYR A 381 10.35 -19.80 -22.24
C TYR A 381 10.65 -21.31 -22.29
N HIS A 382 10.93 -21.87 -23.48
CA HIS A 382 11.22 -23.31 -23.63
C HIS A 382 12.58 -23.73 -23.07
N GLU A 383 13.55 -22.83 -22.98
CA GLU A 383 14.84 -23.07 -22.30
C GLU A 383 14.73 -22.99 -20.77
N GLY A 384 13.51 -22.82 -20.23
CA GLY A 384 13.28 -22.75 -18.78
C GLY A 384 13.60 -21.38 -18.19
N GLY A 385 13.76 -20.34 -19.01
CA GLY A 385 13.78 -18.95 -18.55
C GLY A 385 12.38 -18.46 -18.13
N SER A 386 12.33 -17.28 -17.51
CA SER A 386 11.09 -16.60 -17.21
C SER A 386 10.80 -15.47 -18.20
N VAL A 387 9.53 -15.33 -18.55
CA VAL A 387 8.98 -14.26 -19.38
C VAL A 387 8.04 -13.45 -18.50
N SER A 388 8.17 -12.13 -18.48
CA SER A 388 7.21 -11.25 -17.81
C SER A 388 6.57 -10.31 -18.82
N ILE A 389 5.26 -10.08 -18.69
CA ILE A 389 4.50 -9.07 -19.43
C ILE A 389 3.77 -8.23 -18.38
N GLY A 390 4.21 -6.99 -18.18
CA GLY A 390 3.70 -6.12 -17.12
C GLY A 390 4.01 -6.67 -15.72
N PRO A 391 3.03 -6.75 -14.80
CA PRO A 391 3.19 -7.40 -13.51
C PRO A 391 3.40 -8.91 -13.60
N TRP A 392 2.89 -9.51 -14.68
CA TRP A 392 2.72 -10.94 -14.75
C TRP A 392 3.97 -11.65 -15.25
N SER A 393 4.38 -12.70 -14.55
CA SER A 393 5.57 -13.50 -14.85
C SER A 393 5.23 -14.97 -15.05
N PHE A 394 5.90 -15.61 -15.99
CA PHE A 394 5.62 -16.95 -16.49
C PHE A 394 6.93 -17.71 -16.72
N GLY A 395 6.95 -19.02 -16.53
CA GLY A 395 8.14 -19.85 -16.76
C GLY A 395 9.23 -19.73 -15.67
N GLY A 396 10.26 -20.56 -15.77
CA GLY A 396 11.32 -20.68 -14.78
C GLY A 396 10.84 -21.23 -13.42
N SER A 397 11.49 -20.83 -12.33
CA SER A 397 11.12 -21.20 -10.95
C SER A 397 10.04 -20.32 -10.33
N HIS A 398 9.46 -19.37 -11.08
CA HIS A 398 8.41 -18.48 -10.59
C HIS A 398 7.04 -19.19 -10.57
N ASP A 399 6.12 -18.67 -9.77
CA ASP A 399 4.85 -19.31 -9.40
C ASP A 399 4.06 -19.84 -10.60
N ARG A 400 3.61 -21.09 -10.51
CA ARG A 400 2.89 -21.84 -11.57
C ARG A 400 1.43 -21.42 -11.70
N HIS A 401 1.11 -20.15 -11.45
CA HIS A 401 -0.27 -19.67 -11.47
C HIS A 401 -0.77 -19.37 -12.88
N PHE A 402 0.09 -19.46 -13.90
CA PHE A 402 -0.23 -19.37 -15.32
C PHE A 402 0.22 -20.64 -16.02
N GLU A 403 -0.71 -21.42 -16.56
CA GLU A 403 -0.39 -22.76 -17.12
C GLU A 403 -0.99 -23.02 -18.52
N THR A 404 -1.83 -22.14 -19.06
CA THR A 404 -2.26 -22.28 -20.46
C THR A 404 -1.49 -21.32 -21.36
N GLU A 405 -0.43 -21.83 -21.97
CA GLU A 405 0.23 -21.16 -23.09
C GLU A 405 -0.58 -21.43 -24.36
N THR A 406 -0.85 -20.38 -25.13
CA THR A 406 -1.25 -20.53 -26.54
C THR A 406 -0.29 -19.71 -27.37
N SER A 407 0.59 -20.41 -28.09
CA SER A 407 1.57 -19.83 -29.00
C SER A 407 1.12 -20.05 -30.44
N ASN A 408 0.98 -18.96 -31.20
CA ASN A 408 0.75 -19.00 -32.64
C ASN A 408 1.87 -18.25 -33.35
N LYS A 409 2.81 -19.03 -33.89
CA LYS A 409 4.02 -18.54 -34.57
C LYS A 409 3.72 -17.79 -35.88
N GLU A 410 2.63 -18.12 -36.56
CA GLU A 410 2.23 -17.45 -37.81
C GLU A 410 1.64 -16.07 -37.53
N GLU A 411 0.96 -15.90 -36.41
CA GLU A 411 0.38 -14.62 -35.97
C GLU A 411 1.33 -13.79 -35.10
N GLY A 412 2.52 -14.31 -34.76
CA GLY A 412 3.44 -13.68 -33.81
C GLY A 412 2.83 -13.51 -32.42
N ARG A 413 1.83 -14.31 -32.06
CA ARG A 413 1.06 -14.17 -30.82
C ARG A 413 1.62 -15.09 -29.74
N PHE A 414 2.05 -14.48 -28.65
CA PHE A 414 2.35 -15.16 -27.39
C PHE A 414 1.22 -14.85 -26.40
N SER A 415 0.58 -15.87 -25.84
CA SER A 415 -0.53 -15.71 -24.90
C SER A 415 -0.41 -16.65 -23.72
N VAL A 416 -0.77 -16.14 -22.55
CA VAL A 416 -0.74 -16.84 -21.27
C VAL A 416 -2.00 -16.54 -20.48
N GLU A 417 -2.57 -17.57 -19.86
CA GLU A 417 -3.77 -17.48 -19.05
C GLU A 417 -3.52 -18.03 -17.64
N SER A 418 -4.00 -17.28 -16.65
CA SER A 418 -3.92 -17.66 -15.25
C SER A 418 -4.82 -18.87 -15.00
N VAL A 419 -4.25 -19.91 -14.41
CA VAL A 419 -5.00 -21.06 -13.88
C VAL A 419 -5.33 -20.91 -12.40
N ASN A 420 -4.91 -19.81 -11.76
CA ASN A 420 -5.18 -19.56 -10.35
C ASN A 420 -6.70 -19.63 -10.07
N PRO A 421 -7.14 -20.39 -9.05
CA PRO A 421 -8.53 -20.37 -8.61
C PRO A 421 -8.90 -19.06 -7.89
N ASN A 422 -7.92 -18.28 -7.42
CA ASN A 422 -8.15 -16.98 -6.81
C ASN A 422 -8.10 -15.87 -7.86
N PRO A 423 -8.95 -14.83 -7.75
CA PRO A 423 -8.79 -13.62 -8.53
C PRO A 423 -7.41 -12.99 -8.31
N GLN A 424 -6.87 -12.34 -9.34
CA GLN A 424 -5.59 -11.64 -9.28
C GLN A 424 -5.82 -10.13 -9.26
N VAL A 425 -5.02 -9.39 -8.50
CA VAL A 425 -5.07 -7.92 -8.46
C VAL A 425 -4.44 -7.38 -9.74
N VAL A 426 -5.21 -6.58 -10.47
CA VAL A 426 -4.79 -6.04 -11.78
C VAL A 426 -4.74 -4.53 -11.81
N ALA A 427 -5.32 -3.88 -10.80
CA ALA A 427 -5.00 -2.51 -10.43
C ALA A 427 -5.30 -2.24 -8.96
N ILE A 428 -4.68 -1.18 -8.44
CA ILE A 428 -4.96 -0.61 -7.14
C ILE A 428 -5.50 0.80 -7.36
N LEU A 429 -6.64 1.10 -6.73
CA LEU A 429 -7.33 2.38 -6.78
C LEU A 429 -6.93 3.20 -5.55
N PHE A 430 -6.20 4.27 -5.76
CA PHE A 430 -5.75 5.17 -4.72
C PHE A 430 -6.64 6.40 -4.64
N GLU A 431 -7.13 6.75 -3.45
CA GLU A 431 -7.91 7.97 -3.29
C GLU A 431 -7.03 9.22 -3.36
N LYS A 432 -7.58 10.27 -3.98
CA LYS A 432 -6.98 11.60 -3.99
C LYS A 432 -7.26 12.28 -2.64
N LEU A 433 -6.33 12.18 -1.69
CA LEU A 433 -6.53 12.70 -0.32
C LEU A 433 -6.73 14.23 -0.28
N ASN A 434 -6.12 14.95 -1.23
CA ASN A 434 -6.34 16.36 -1.47
C ASN A 434 -6.15 16.65 -2.97
N PRO A 435 -7.20 16.51 -3.81
CA PRO A 435 -7.07 16.87 -5.22
C PRO A 435 -6.78 18.39 -5.33
N PRO A 436 -5.95 18.83 -6.29
CA PRO A 436 -5.78 20.25 -6.57
C PRO A 436 -7.15 20.90 -6.83
N GLN A 437 -7.32 22.13 -6.33
CA GLN A 437 -8.50 22.94 -6.64
C GLN A 437 -8.55 23.32 -8.11
#